data_AF-A0A813ANE3-F1
#
_entry.id   AF-A0A813ANE3-F1
#
_cell.length_a   1.000
_cell.length_b   1.000
_cell.length_c   1.000
_cell.angle_alpha   90.00
_cell.angle_beta   90.00
_cell.angle_gamma   90.00
#
_symmetry.space_group_name_H-M   'P 1'
#
loop_
_entity.id
_entity.type
_entity.pdbx_description
1 polymer ?
#
loop_
_entity_poly.entity_id
_entity_poly.type
_entity_poly.pdbx_seq_one_letter_code
_entity_poly.pdbx_strand_id
1 'polypeptide(L)'
;MLSKWLTGDRDKGNRVFASVADGLQVLYKDRLLPVEKDFSFPHFFSPELTDADFSARPMVMLTGQYSTGKSTFIRHLLGRDYPGLRIGPEPTTDKFVAVCKGDMDQVIPGNALVVDKSMPFTQLSHFGNNFLTRFECAKLDSPVLNGMSLIDTPGVLSGEKQRLK
;
A
#
# COMPACT_ATOMS: atom_id res chain seq x y z
N MET A 1 8.84 26.94 -26.11
CA MET A 1 8.91 26.01 -24.97
C MET A 1 8.07 24.75 -25.21
N LEU A 2 6.78 24.88 -25.58
CA LEU A 2 5.92 23.75 -25.98
C LEU A 2 6.43 22.92 -27.18
N SER A 3 7.09 23.56 -28.14
CA SER A 3 7.59 22.89 -29.36
C SER A 3 8.63 21.81 -29.06
N LYS A 4 9.49 22.01 -28.05
CA LYS A 4 10.56 21.07 -27.66
C LYS A 4 10.01 19.79 -26.98
N TRP A 5 8.80 19.88 -26.42
CA TRP A 5 8.06 18.77 -25.83
C TRP A 5 7.38 17.89 -26.90
N LEU A 6 6.73 18.53 -27.88
CA LEU A 6 6.09 17.85 -29.02
C LEU A 6 7.10 17.21 -29.97
N THR A 7 8.32 17.76 -30.06
CA THR A 7 9.40 17.21 -30.89
C THR A 7 10.40 16.38 -30.09
N GLY A 8 10.05 15.98 -28.86
CA GLY A 8 10.94 15.28 -27.93
C GLY A 8 11.71 14.14 -28.60
N ASP A 9 13.00 14.41 -28.82
CA ASP A 9 14.09 13.53 -29.18
C ASP A 9 13.66 12.08 -29.48
N ARG A 10 13.32 11.82 -30.75
CA ARG A 10 13.00 10.46 -31.24
C ARG A 10 14.24 9.54 -31.25
N ASP A 11 15.39 10.05 -30.81
CA ASP A 11 16.69 9.42 -30.95
C ASP A 11 17.28 8.91 -29.63
N LYS A 12 16.43 8.63 -28.63
CA LYS A 12 16.84 7.75 -27.53
C LYS A 12 16.69 6.31 -28.01
N GLY A 13 17.74 5.82 -28.67
CA GLY A 13 17.88 4.46 -29.17
C GLY A 13 17.37 3.40 -28.19
N ASN A 14 16.94 2.27 -28.74
CA ASN A 14 16.25 1.15 -28.07
C ASN A 14 16.68 0.98 -26.59
N ARG A 15 15.93 1.60 -25.67
CA ARG A 15 16.23 1.55 -24.23
C ARG A 15 15.98 0.13 -23.75
N VAL A 16 17.03 -0.60 -23.43
CA VAL A 16 16.93 -1.94 -22.85
C VAL A 16 16.70 -1.78 -21.34
N PHE A 17 15.57 -2.29 -20.86
CA PHE A 17 15.21 -2.30 -19.44
C PHE A 17 15.33 -3.72 -18.87
N ALA A 18 15.65 -3.84 -17.58
CA ALA A 18 15.73 -5.13 -16.92
C ALA A 18 14.35 -5.78 -16.73
N SER A 19 13.31 -4.97 -16.52
CA SER A 19 11.92 -5.41 -16.45
C SER A 19 10.95 -4.38 -17.04
N VAL A 20 9.69 -4.81 -17.27
CA VAL A 20 8.60 -3.91 -17.68
C VAL A 20 8.35 -2.84 -16.61
N ALA A 21 8.46 -3.18 -15.33
CA ALA A 21 8.26 -2.23 -14.23
C ALA A 21 9.30 -1.10 -14.27
N ASP A 22 10.57 -1.42 -14.54
CA ASP A 22 11.64 -0.41 -14.67
C ASP A 22 11.38 0.52 -15.86
N GLY A 23 10.91 -0.03 -16.98
CA GLY A 23 10.52 0.76 -18.14
C GLY A 23 9.36 1.70 -17.85
N LEU A 24 8.33 1.23 -17.12
CA LEU A 24 7.19 2.05 -16.71
C LEU A 24 7.60 3.16 -15.74
N GLN A 25 8.48 2.86 -14.78
CA GLN A 25 9.00 3.85 -13.84
C GLN A 25 9.77 4.97 -14.57
N VAL A 26 10.63 4.62 -15.52
CA VAL A 26 11.36 5.60 -16.34
C VAL A 26 10.39 6.41 -17.19
N LEU A 27 9.38 5.78 -17.79
CA LEU A 27 8.37 6.47 -18.58
C LEU A 27 7.54 7.46 -17.75
N TYR A 28 7.13 7.05 -16.54
CA TYR A 28 6.43 7.91 -15.58
C TYR A 28 7.27 9.17 -15.28
N LYS A 29 8.53 8.98 -14.86
CA LYS A 29 9.43 10.09 -14.50
C LYS A 29 9.76 11.01 -15.69
N ASP A 30 9.99 10.44 -16.87
CA ASP A 30 10.39 11.20 -18.05
C ASP A 30 9.22 11.95 -18.71
N ARG A 31 7.99 11.41 -18.64
CA ARG A 31 6.86 11.87 -19.46
C ARG A 31 5.66 12.36 -18.67
N LEU A 32 5.25 11.64 -17.63
CA LEU A 32 4.00 11.94 -16.89
C LEU A 32 4.23 12.90 -15.73
N LEU A 33 5.26 12.65 -14.93
CA LEU A 33 5.58 13.43 -13.74
C LEU A 33 5.75 14.95 -14.00
N PRO A 34 6.39 15.41 -15.09
CA PRO A 34 6.48 16.85 -15.32
C PRO A 34 5.12 17.48 -15.65
N VAL A 35 4.24 16.75 -16.34
CA VAL A 35 2.86 17.20 -16.61
C VAL A 35 2.05 17.27 -15.31
N GLU A 36 2.18 16.28 -14.43
CA GLU A 36 1.54 16.31 -13.11
C GLU A 36 1.97 17.54 -12.30
N LYS A 37 3.25 17.92 -12.37
CA LYS A 37 3.80 19.09 -11.68
C LYS A 37 3.33 20.41 -12.30
N ASP A 38 3.39 20.53 -13.61
CA ASP A 38 2.98 21.76 -14.33
C ASP A 38 1.51 22.10 -14.07
N PHE A 39 0.65 21.10 -13.88
CA PHE A 39 -0.78 21.28 -13.60
C PHE A 39 -1.17 21.07 -12.14
N SER A 40 -0.20 20.95 -11.22
CA SER A 40 -0.44 20.73 -9.78
C SER A 40 -1.39 19.55 -9.48
N PHE A 41 -1.33 18.50 -10.31
CA PHE A 41 -2.16 17.30 -10.19
C PHE A 41 -2.15 16.67 -8.78
N PRO A 42 -1.00 16.61 -8.06
CA PRO A 42 -0.95 16.09 -6.70
C PRO A 42 -1.80 16.85 -5.68
N HIS A 43 -2.16 18.10 -5.94
CA HIS A 43 -3.03 18.87 -5.07
C HIS A 43 -4.51 18.47 -5.21
N PHE A 44 -4.90 17.89 -6.34
CA PHE A 44 -6.30 17.63 -6.68
C PHE A 44 -6.68 16.16 -6.64
N PHE A 45 -5.78 15.25 -7.05
CA PHE A 45 -6.14 13.86 -7.33
C PHE A 45 -5.31 12.87 -6.53
N SER A 46 -4.03 12.68 -6.89
CA SER A 46 -3.17 11.69 -6.25
C SER A 46 -1.73 12.18 -6.12
N PRO A 47 -1.01 11.82 -5.05
CA PRO A 47 0.41 12.14 -4.90
C PRO A 47 1.29 11.58 -6.02
N GLU A 48 2.51 12.10 -6.12
CA GLU A 48 3.54 11.57 -7.02
C GLU A 48 3.86 10.10 -6.69
N LEU A 49 3.96 9.26 -7.73
CA LEU A 49 4.40 7.88 -7.54
C LEU A 49 5.88 7.83 -7.15
N THR A 50 6.15 7.01 -6.15
CA THR A 50 7.48 6.74 -5.60
C THR A 50 8.08 5.48 -6.20
N ASP A 51 9.38 5.28 -6.02
CA ASP A 51 10.06 4.08 -6.50
C ASP A 51 9.54 2.79 -5.82
N ALA A 52 9.04 2.92 -4.59
CA ALA A 52 8.38 1.83 -3.87
C ALA A 52 7.07 1.41 -4.54
N ASP A 53 6.35 2.32 -5.20
CA ASP A 53 5.07 2.00 -5.85
C ASP A 53 5.26 1.09 -7.08
N PHE A 54 6.41 1.19 -7.76
CA PHE A 54 6.77 0.33 -8.89
C PHE A 54 7.40 -1.01 -8.47
N SER A 55 8.09 -1.03 -7.33
CA SER A 55 8.75 -2.24 -6.80
C SER A 55 7.91 -2.99 -5.77
N ALA A 56 6.74 -2.46 -5.42
CA ALA A 56 5.81 -3.08 -4.50
C ALA A 56 5.36 -4.45 -5.00
N ARG A 57 5.27 -5.39 -4.06
CA ARG A 57 4.61 -6.66 -4.32
C ARG A 57 3.11 -6.44 -4.50
N PRO A 58 2.43 -7.26 -5.31
CA PRO A 58 0.97 -7.23 -5.40
C PRO A 58 0.32 -7.24 -4.02
N MET A 59 -0.65 -6.36 -3.80
CA MET A 59 -1.36 -6.23 -2.53
C MET A 59 -2.78 -6.80 -2.65
N VAL A 60 -3.17 -7.65 -1.72
CA VAL A 60 -4.55 -8.17 -1.60
C VAL A 60 -5.18 -7.58 -0.34
N MET A 61 -6.24 -6.79 -0.51
CA MET A 61 -6.95 -6.16 0.60
C MET A 61 -8.24 -6.92 0.92
N LEU A 62 -8.40 -7.28 2.19
CA LEU A 62 -9.59 -7.96 2.68
C LEU A 62 -10.58 -6.97 3.25
N THR A 63 -11.77 -6.88 2.66
CA THR A 63 -12.85 -6.02 3.16
C THR A 63 -14.04 -6.87 3.60
N GLY A 64 -14.83 -6.34 4.53
CA GLY A 64 -16.00 -7.05 5.06
C GLY A 64 -16.43 -6.53 6.42
N GLN A 65 -17.62 -6.93 6.85
CA GLN A 65 -18.16 -6.52 8.15
C GLN A 65 -17.31 -7.04 9.33
N TYR A 66 -17.64 -6.61 10.53
CA TYR A 66 -17.07 -7.19 11.75
C TYR A 66 -17.34 -8.69 11.81
N SER A 67 -16.35 -9.45 12.28
CA SER A 67 -16.47 -10.89 12.54
C SER A 67 -16.76 -11.78 11.32
N THR A 68 -16.51 -11.31 10.10
CA THR A 68 -16.62 -12.13 8.87
C THR A 68 -15.40 -13.01 8.58
N GLY A 69 -14.42 -13.06 9.50
CA GLY A 69 -13.27 -13.96 9.39
C GLY A 69 -12.08 -13.45 8.57
N LYS A 70 -11.95 -12.14 8.32
CA LYS A 70 -10.81 -11.55 7.56
C LYS A 70 -9.44 -11.94 8.13
N SER A 71 -9.20 -11.64 9.41
CA SER A 71 -7.93 -11.98 10.08
C SER A 71 -7.72 -13.50 10.17
N THR A 72 -8.80 -14.27 10.34
CA THR A 72 -8.78 -15.75 10.32
C THR A 72 -8.39 -16.29 8.94
N PHE A 73 -8.87 -15.68 7.86
CA PHE A 73 -8.50 -16.04 6.49
C PHE A 73 -7.02 -15.79 6.23
N ILE A 74 -6.49 -14.63 6.65
CA ILE A 74 -5.06 -14.33 6.55
C ILE A 74 -4.23 -15.35 7.33
N ARG A 75 -4.61 -15.62 8.59
CA ARG A 75 -3.97 -16.67 9.41
C ARG A 75 -3.99 -18.03 8.72
N HIS A 76 -5.13 -18.40 8.13
CA HIS A 76 -5.28 -19.67 7.42
C HIS A 76 -4.34 -19.74 6.22
N LEU A 77 -4.24 -18.67 5.43
CA LEU A 77 -3.34 -18.60 4.28
C LEU A 77 -1.86 -18.66 4.70
N LEU A 78 -1.50 -18.00 5.80
CA LEU A 78 -0.12 -18.00 6.33
C LEU A 78 0.25 -19.29 7.06
N GLY A 79 -0.74 -20.10 7.47
CA GLY A 79 -0.56 -21.29 8.31
C GLY A 79 -0.14 -20.98 9.76
N ARG A 80 -0.07 -19.71 10.15
CA ARG A 80 0.32 -19.24 11.48
C ARG A 80 -0.20 -17.83 11.74
N ASP A 81 -0.11 -17.41 13.00
CA ASP A 81 -0.44 -16.05 13.40
C ASP A 81 0.63 -15.07 12.90
N TYR A 82 0.20 -13.90 12.43
CA TYR A 82 1.10 -12.78 12.16
C TYR A 82 1.26 -11.89 13.40
N PRO A 83 2.40 -11.17 13.54
CA PRO A 83 2.63 -10.30 14.68
C PRO A 83 1.54 -9.24 14.83
N GLY A 84 1.04 -9.06 16.05
CA GLY A 84 -0.03 -8.09 16.34
C GLY A 84 -1.45 -8.62 16.11
N LEU A 85 -1.63 -9.85 15.60
CA LEU A 85 -2.95 -10.47 15.43
C LEU A 85 -3.69 -10.58 16.77
N ARG A 86 -4.90 -10.04 16.83
CA ARG A 86 -5.84 -10.19 17.95
C ARG A 86 -7.15 -10.75 17.41
N ILE A 87 -7.41 -12.04 17.68
CA ILE A 87 -8.70 -12.67 17.38
C ILE A 87 -9.47 -12.79 18.68
N GLY A 88 -10.58 -12.07 18.80
CA GLY A 88 -11.48 -12.16 19.95
C GLY A 88 -12.95 -11.98 19.54
N PRO A 89 -13.89 -12.35 20.43
CA PRO A 89 -15.33 -12.25 20.17
C PRO A 89 -15.85 -10.80 20.07
N GLU A 90 -15.11 -9.84 20.63
CA GLU A 90 -15.38 -8.39 20.50
C GLU A 90 -14.73 -7.83 19.21
N PRO A 91 -15.16 -6.65 18.71
CA PRO A 91 -14.51 -5.99 17.56
C PRO A 91 -13.02 -5.75 17.85
N THR A 92 -12.18 -6.68 17.42
CA THR A 92 -10.77 -6.76 17.83
C THR A 92 -9.83 -6.14 16.80
N THR A 93 -10.25 -6.08 15.54
CA THR A 93 -9.53 -5.39 14.46
C THR A 93 -10.12 -4.00 14.24
N ASP A 94 -9.61 -3.01 14.96
CA ASP A 94 -9.89 -1.57 14.77
C ASP A 94 -8.81 -0.86 13.94
N LYS A 95 -7.79 -1.61 13.50
CA LYS A 95 -6.64 -1.12 12.74
C LYS A 95 -6.56 -1.71 11.35
N PHE A 96 -5.95 -0.96 10.45
CA PHE A 96 -5.41 -1.47 9.21
C PHE A 96 -4.06 -2.14 9.50
N VAL A 97 -3.87 -3.38 9.03
CA VAL A 97 -2.61 -4.12 9.20
C VAL A 97 -2.08 -4.53 7.83
N ALA A 98 -0.93 -3.98 7.45
CA ALA A 98 -0.17 -4.42 6.29
C ALA A 98 0.70 -5.62 6.68
N VAL A 99 0.30 -6.82 6.26
CA VAL A 99 1.06 -8.05 6.49
C VAL A 99 2.03 -8.25 5.33
N CYS A 100 3.32 -8.06 5.61
CA CYS A 100 4.39 -8.01 4.63
C CYS A 100 5.49 -9.03 4.96
N LYS A 101 6.32 -9.36 3.97
CA LYS A 101 7.52 -10.16 4.22
C LYS A 101 8.48 -9.41 5.14
N GLY A 102 9.02 -10.14 6.10
CA GLY A 102 10.24 -9.78 6.82
C GLY A 102 11.03 -11.03 7.16
N ASP A 103 12.25 -10.85 7.65
CA ASP A 103 13.10 -11.98 8.06
C ASP A 103 12.87 -12.38 9.51
N MET A 104 12.27 -11.49 10.29
CA MET A 104 11.88 -11.71 11.67
C MET A 104 10.46 -11.16 11.91
N ASP A 105 9.81 -11.73 12.91
CA ASP A 105 8.51 -11.29 13.38
C ASP A 105 8.63 -9.89 14.01
N GLN A 106 8.03 -8.89 13.37
CA GLN A 106 8.12 -7.49 13.79
C GLN A 106 6.80 -6.76 13.53
N VAL A 107 6.43 -5.85 14.45
CA VAL A 107 5.36 -4.87 14.23
C VAL A 107 5.99 -3.49 14.07
N ILE A 108 5.68 -2.82 12.96
CA ILE A 108 6.11 -1.45 12.67
C ILE A 108 4.89 -0.52 12.78
N PRO A 109 4.89 0.45 13.72
CA PRO A 109 3.81 1.43 13.83
C PRO A 109 3.67 2.29 12.58
N GLY A 110 2.46 2.71 12.24
CA GLY A 110 2.16 3.52 11.05
C GLY A 110 3.01 4.80 10.94
N ASN A 111 3.24 5.49 12.06
CA ASN A 111 4.11 6.68 12.09
C ASN A 111 5.55 6.41 11.64
N ALA A 112 6.08 5.23 11.94
CA ALA A 112 7.41 4.80 11.48
C ALA A 112 7.37 4.22 10.07
N LEU A 113 6.24 3.62 9.68
CA LEU A 113 6.08 2.99 8.37
C LEU A 113 6.00 4.02 7.24
N VAL A 114 5.33 5.16 7.46
CA VAL A 114 5.19 6.20 6.43
C VAL A 114 6.48 6.99 6.15
N VAL A 115 7.51 6.84 6.98
CA VAL A 115 8.84 7.43 6.73
C VAL A 115 9.78 6.47 5.99
N ASP A 116 9.43 5.19 5.89
CA ASP A 116 10.22 4.17 5.18
C ASP A 116 9.95 4.25 3.68
N LYS A 117 10.90 4.85 2.95
CA LYS A 117 10.83 5.01 1.48
C LYS A 117 10.97 3.70 0.71
N SER A 118 11.36 2.60 1.36
CA SER A 118 11.41 1.28 0.72
C SER A 118 10.04 0.60 0.65
N MET A 119 9.04 1.16 1.35
CA MET A 119 7.69 0.59 1.45
C MET A 119 6.67 1.51 0.75
N PRO A 120 5.64 0.96 0.09
CA PRO A 120 4.65 1.72 -0.68
C PRO A 120 3.56 2.36 0.21
N PHE A 121 3.95 2.88 1.37
CA PHE A 121 3.02 3.41 2.39
C PHE A 121 3.28 4.87 2.74
N THR A 122 4.35 5.48 2.21
CA THR A 122 4.74 6.87 2.52
C THR A 122 3.62 7.87 2.28
N GLN A 123 2.84 7.65 1.21
CA GLN A 123 1.71 8.51 0.86
C GLN A 123 0.60 8.51 1.92
N LEU A 124 0.46 7.45 2.74
CA LEU A 124 -0.57 7.37 3.78
C LEU A 124 -0.38 8.40 4.90
N SER A 125 0.78 9.07 4.97
CA SER A 125 1.03 10.19 5.89
C SER A 125 0.00 11.32 5.77
N HIS A 126 -0.59 11.54 4.58
CA HIS A 126 -1.57 12.59 4.35
C HIS A 126 -2.89 12.40 5.14
N PHE A 127 -3.23 11.17 5.55
CA PHE A 127 -4.39 10.91 6.41
C PHE A 127 -4.20 11.38 7.86
N GLY A 128 -2.96 11.72 8.23
CA GLY A 128 -2.62 12.27 9.53
C GLY A 128 -2.64 11.26 10.68
N ASN A 129 -2.27 11.74 11.87
CA ASN A 129 -1.98 10.89 13.04
C ASN A 129 -3.19 10.03 13.50
N ASN A 130 -4.42 10.48 13.28
CA ASN A 130 -5.62 9.71 13.62
C ASN A 130 -5.71 8.38 12.85
N PHE A 131 -5.29 8.38 11.59
CA PHE A 131 -5.18 7.17 10.80
C PHE A 131 -3.93 6.38 11.16
N LEU A 132 -2.78 7.05 11.28
CA LEU A 132 -1.49 6.37 11.48
C LEU A 132 -1.36 5.63 12.81
N THR A 133 -2.08 6.06 13.84
CA THR A 133 -2.19 5.33 15.12
C THR A 133 -3.03 4.04 15.01
N ARG A 134 -3.84 3.94 13.95
CA ARG A 134 -4.66 2.77 13.59
C ARG A 134 -4.13 2.05 12.34
N PHE A 135 -2.88 2.29 11.98
CA PHE A 135 -2.21 1.60 10.89
C PHE A 135 -0.90 1.01 11.39
N GLU A 136 -0.61 -0.23 11.03
CA GLU A 136 0.64 -0.90 11.38
C GLU A 136 1.03 -1.89 10.28
N CYS A 137 2.32 -2.24 10.23
CA CYS A 137 2.81 -3.32 9.38
C CYS A 137 3.31 -4.47 10.25
N ALA A 138 2.78 -5.67 9.97
CA ALA A 138 3.26 -6.92 10.53
C ALA A 138 4.21 -7.57 9.53
N LYS A 139 5.49 -7.65 9.89
CA LYS A 139 6.53 -8.33 9.11
C LYS A 139 6.77 -9.72 9.68
N LEU A 140 6.82 -10.73 8.81
CA LEU A 140 7.16 -12.11 9.17
C LEU A 140 7.71 -12.88 7.97
N ASP A 141 8.39 -13.99 8.24
CA ASP A 141 8.81 -14.91 7.20
C ASP A 141 7.66 -15.86 6.83
N SER A 142 7.28 -15.84 5.55
CA SER A 142 6.24 -16.71 5.01
C SER A 142 6.40 -16.85 3.48
N PRO A 143 6.31 -18.07 2.93
CA PRO A 143 6.33 -18.29 1.47
C PRO A 143 5.25 -17.51 0.72
N VAL A 144 4.07 -17.34 1.32
CA VAL A 144 2.97 -16.54 0.74
C VAL A 144 3.42 -15.09 0.53
N LEU A 145 4.09 -14.53 1.54
CA LEU A 145 4.47 -13.13 1.55
C LEU A 145 5.65 -12.83 0.62
N ASN A 146 6.35 -13.84 0.11
CA ASN A 146 7.35 -13.68 -0.95
C ASN A 146 6.73 -13.22 -2.27
N GLY A 147 5.48 -13.62 -2.55
CA GLY A 147 4.77 -13.28 -3.78
C GLY A 147 3.79 -12.11 -3.66
N MET A 148 3.31 -11.79 -2.45
CA MET A 148 2.29 -10.75 -2.23
C MET A 148 2.37 -10.14 -0.84
N SER A 149 1.69 -9.02 -0.65
CA SER A 149 1.37 -8.47 0.68
C SER A 149 -0.14 -8.55 0.92
N LEU A 150 -0.55 -8.74 2.16
CA LEU A 150 -1.96 -8.80 2.55
C LEU A 150 -2.30 -7.57 3.37
N ILE A 151 -3.48 -6.97 3.15
CA ILE A 151 -3.99 -5.86 3.96
C ILE A 151 -5.23 -6.35 4.70
N ASP A 152 -5.10 -6.49 6.02
CA ASP A 152 -6.25 -6.69 6.90
C ASP A 152 -6.88 -5.33 7.22
N THR A 153 -8.19 -5.21 7.02
CA THR A 153 -8.90 -3.95 7.27
C THR A 153 -9.80 -4.07 8.50
N PRO A 154 -10.11 -2.93 9.17
CA PRO A 154 -11.18 -2.88 10.14
C PRO A 154 -12.50 -3.40 9.54
N GLY A 155 -13.35 -3.97 10.39
CA GLY A 155 -14.71 -4.33 9.99
C GLY A 155 -15.51 -3.10 9.58
N VAL A 156 -16.28 -3.19 8.50
CA VAL A 156 -17.26 -2.15 8.15
C VAL A 156 -18.53 -2.35 8.98
N LEU A 157 -19.08 -1.28 9.55
CA LEU A 157 -20.38 -1.33 10.22
C LEU A 157 -21.49 -1.65 9.21
N SER A 158 -22.33 -2.65 9.47
CA SER A 158 -23.60 -2.80 8.76
C SER A 158 -24.61 -1.81 9.31
N GLY A 159 -25.19 -1.00 8.42
CA GLY A 159 -26.18 0.03 8.75
C GLY A 159 -27.45 -0.47 9.45
N GLU A 160 -27.65 -1.79 9.60
CA GLU A 160 -28.78 -2.34 10.35
C GLU A 160 -28.74 -2.00 11.85
N LYS A 161 -27.56 -1.77 12.45
CA LYS A 161 -27.47 -1.31 13.84
C LYS A 161 -27.65 0.21 14.02
N GLN A 162 -27.67 0.99 12.93
CA GLN A 162 -27.95 2.43 12.98
C GLN A 162 -29.44 2.77 12.75
N ARG A 163 -30.30 1.76 12.49
CA ARG A 163 -31.76 1.92 12.37
C ARG A 163 -32.51 1.87 13.72
N LEU A 164 -31.79 1.79 14.83
CA LEU A 164 -32.35 1.79 16.19
C LEU A 164 -31.79 2.96 16.99
N LYS A 165 -32.27 4.16 16.68
CA LYS A 165 -32.94 5.11 17.60
C LYS A 165 -33.28 6.40 16.86
#